data_AF-A0A0L0G469-F1
#
_entry.id   AF-A0A0L0G469-F1
#
_cell.length_a   1.000
_cell.length_b   1.000
_cell.length_c   1.000
_cell.angle_alpha   90.00
_cell.angle_beta   90.00
_cell.angle_gamma   90.00
#
_symmetry.space_group_name_H-M   'P 1'
#
loop_
_entity.id
_entity.type
_entity.pdbx_description
1 polymer ?
#
loop_
_entity_poly.entity_id
_entity_poly.type
_entity_poly.pdbx_seq_one_letter_code
_entity_poly.pdbx_strand_id
1 'polypeptide(L)'
;MIILYPFADGDKKYLVGNEYTIADIICFPWFHQLRTGYKHSSGIAAADFLSLDKYTHANAWADRIAERKGVQQGLQVCTWKAGSSAKPWLDDKKE
;
A
#
# COMPACT_ATOMS: atom_id res chain seq x y z
N MET A 1 -0.75 9.45 9.99
CA MET A 1 -0.42 10.88 9.74
C MET A 1 0.97 11.11 9.12
N ILE A 2 1.72 10.07 8.73
CA ILE A 2 3.11 10.21 8.18
C ILE A 2 3.13 10.43 6.65
N ILE A 3 2.10 9.98 5.94
CA ILE A 3 2.03 9.98 4.46
C ILE A 3 1.36 11.22 3.85
N LEU A 4 0.79 12.12 4.67
CA LEU A 4 0.04 13.29 4.19
C LEU A 4 0.91 14.55 4.04
N TYR A 5 1.92 14.71 4.88
CA TYR A 5 2.82 15.87 4.84
C TYR A 5 3.82 15.93 3.67
N PRO A 6 4.38 14.82 3.15
CA PRO A 6 5.48 14.90 2.19
C PRO A 6 5.10 15.42 0.80
N PHE A 7 3.80 15.51 0.48
CA PHE A 7 3.31 15.96 -0.83
C PHE A 7 2.75 17.39 -0.84
N ALA A 8 2.81 18.11 0.29
CA ALA A 8 2.25 19.45 0.41
C ALA A 8 2.95 20.49 -0.49
N ASP A 9 4.23 20.28 -0.81
CA ASP A 9 5.03 21.23 -1.60
C ASP A 9 4.91 21.02 -3.13
N GLY A 10 4.15 20.01 -3.59
CA GLY A 10 3.89 19.75 -5.03
C GLY A 10 5.06 19.23 -5.87
N ASP A 11 6.32 19.44 -5.47
CA ASP A 11 7.51 19.21 -6.29
C ASP A 11 8.18 17.83 -6.11
N LYS A 12 7.64 16.96 -5.25
CA LYS A 12 8.27 15.68 -4.91
C LYS A 12 7.56 14.51 -5.60
N LYS A 13 8.29 13.79 -6.46
CA LYS A 13 7.79 12.58 -7.15
C LYS A 13 7.60 11.39 -6.19
N TYR A 14 8.37 11.32 -5.13
CA TYR A 14 8.38 10.26 -4.11
C TYR A 14 8.43 10.90 -2.71
N LEU A 15 8.32 10.09 -1.65
CA LEU A 15 8.13 10.63 -0.30
C LEU A 15 9.25 11.57 0.17
N VAL A 16 10.49 11.32 -0.26
CA VAL A 16 11.69 12.05 0.19
C VAL A 16 12.40 12.82 -0.93
N GLY A 17 11.74 13.02 -2.08
CA GLY A 17 12.32 13.74 -3.21
C GLY A 17 11.91 13.18 -4.56
N ASN A 18 12.83 13.21 -5.53
CA ASN A 18 12.57 12.77 -6.90
C ASN A 18 13.00 11.32 -7.20
N GLU A 19 13.64 10.67 -6.24
CA GLU A 19 14.10 9.28 -6.35
C GLU A 19 13.28 8.34 -5.48
N TYR A 20 13.12 7.10 -5.96
CA TYR A 20 12.42 6.04 -5.24
C TYR A 20 13.34 5.45 -4.17
N THR A 21 12.89 5.43 -2.92
CA THR A 21 13.71 5.00 -1.78
C THR A 21 13.01 3.94 -0.93
N ILE A 22 13.71 3.46 0.11
CA ILE A 22 13.10 2.58 1.11
C ILE A 22 11.92 3.23 1.84
N ALA A 23 11.86 4.57 1.90
CA ALA A 23 10.74 5.26 2.52
C ALA A 23 9.44 4.95 1.76
N ASP A 24 9.50 4.96 0.42
CA ASP A 24 8.39 4.58 -0.44
C ASP A 24 7.97 3.12 -0.25
N ILE A 25 8.96 2.22 -0.15
CA ILE A 25 8.74 0.79 0.10
C ILE A 25 8.02 0.56 1.43
N ILE A 26 8.44 1.25 2.50
CA ILE A 26 7.88 1.09 3.84
C ILE A 26 6.46 1.65 3.93
N CYS A 27 6.22 2.82 3.32
CA CYS A 27 4.94 3.51 3.44
C CYS A 27 3.88 2.99 2.48
N PHE A 28 4.25 2.55 1.27
CA PHE A 28 3.30 2.14 0.24
C PHE A 28 2.32 1.05 0.70
N PRO A 29 2.74 -0.06 1.33
CA PRO A 29 1.83 -1.14 1.71
C PRO A 29 0.73 -0.67 2.68
N TRP A 30 1.07 0.20 3.62
CA TRP A 30 0.10 0.76 4.57
C TRP A 30 -0.93 1.63 3.87
N PHE A 31 -0.51 2.53 2.99
CA PHE A 31 -1.44 3.37 2.26
C PHE A 31 -2.27 2.57 1.25
N HIS A 32 -1.67 1.60 0.57
CA HIS A 32 -2.37 0.71 -0.34
C HIS A 32 -3.47 -0.08 0.39
N GLN A 33 -3.18 -0.62 1.58
CA GLN A 33 -4.18 -1.33 2.39
C GLN A 33 -5.33 -0.42 2.83
N LEU A 34 -5.06 0.85 3.15
CA LEU A 34 -6.12 1.82 3.46
C LEU A 34 -7.00 2.14 2.24
N ARG A 35 -6.42 2.17 1.04
CA ARG A 35 -7.14 2.40 -0.22
C ARG A 35 -8.01 1.22 -0.64
N THR A 36 -7.54 -0.02 -0.47
CA THR A 36 -8.15 -1.19 -1.14
C THR A 36 -8.60 -2.31 -0.21
N GLY A 37 -8.05 -2.40 1.01
CA GLY A 37 -8.09 -3.63 1.80
C GLY A 37 -8.70 -3.53 3.20
N TYR A 38 -8.72 -2.35 3.83
CA TYR A 38 -9.20 -2.20 5.20
C TYR A 38 -10.68 -1.83 5.25
N LYS A 39 -11.49 -2.77 5.76
CA LYS A 39 -12.90 -2.56 6.10
C LYS A 39 -13.06 -2.64 7.61
N HIS A 40 -13.64 -1.61 8.21
CA HIS A 40 -13.97 -1.62 9.63
C HIS A 40 -15.11 -2.61 9.91
N SER A 41 -15.26 -3.07 11.15
CA SER A 41 -16.34 -4.01 11.54
C SER A 41 -17.75 -3.46 11.31
N SER A 42 -17.89 -2.13 11.23
CA SER A 42 -19.13 -1.44 10.83
C SER A 42 -19.46 -1.56 9.34
N GLY A 43 -18.60 -2.17 8.53
CA GLY A 43 -18.76 -2.31 7.08
C GLY A 43 -18.24 -1.11 6.26
N ILE A 44 -17.83 -0.02 6.92
CA ILE A 44 -17.30 1.17 6.25
C ILE A 44 -15.85 0.92 5.84
N ALA A 45 -15.50 1.24 4.60
CA ALA A 45 -14.12 1.19 4.13
C ALA A 45 -13.30 2.36 4.73
N ALA A 46 -12.05 2.11 5.10
CA ALA A 46 -11.16 3.18 5.57
C ALA A 46 -11.00 4.28 4.52
N ALA A 47 -11.03 3.91 3.23
CA ALA A 47 -10.94 4.84 2.12
C ALA A 47 -12.03 5.92 2.17
N ASP A 48 -13.27 5.53 2.42
CA ASP A 48 -14.43 6.43 2.47
C ASP A 48 -14.40 7.29 3.73
N PHE A 49 -14.17 6.65 4.89
CA PHE A 49 -14.14 7.35 6.18
C PHE A 49 -13.06 8.43 6.22
N LEU A 50 -11.89 8.17 5.62
CA LEU A 50 -10.77 9.11 5.57
C LEU A 50 -10.82 10.06 4.37
N SER A 51 -11.84 9.96 3.51
CA SER A 51 -11.96 10.71 2.25
C SER A 51 -10.68 10.65 1.40
N LEU A 52 -10.15 9.44 1.19
CA LEU A 52 -8.88 9.26 0.48
C LEU A 52 -8.95 9.71 -0.98
N ASP A 53 -10.15 9.81 -1.57
CA ASP A 53 -10.40 10.38 -2.90
C ASP A 53 -9.85 11.81 -3.04
N LYS A 54 -9.85 12.58 -1.94
CA LYS A 54 -9.35 13.96 -1.90
C LYS A 54 -7.83 14.05 -1.85
N TYR A 55 -7.11 12.97 -1.56
CA TYR A 55 -5.65 12.96 -1.49
C TYR A 55 -5.01 12.71 -2.87
N THR A 56 -5.23 13.64 -3.81
CA THR A 56 -4.81 13.53 -5.21
C THR A 56 -3.33 13.17 -5.37
N HIS A 57 -2.43 13.85 -4.65
CA HIS A 57 -0.99 13.60 -4.75
C HIS A 57 -0.58 12.24 -4.17
N ALA A 58 -1.16 11.85 -3.03
CA ALA A 58 -0.88 10.56 -2.42
C ALA A 58 -1.40 9.40 -3.29
N ASN A 59 -2.57 9.55 -3.90
CA ASN A 59 -3.10 8.57 -4.85
C ASN A 59 -2.18 8.44 -6.08
N ALA A 60 -1.78 9.56 -6.68
CA ALA A 60 -0.87 9.56 -7.82
C ALA A 60 0.50 8.92 -7.50
N TRP A 61 1.04 9.19 -6.30
CA TRP A 61 2.24 8.53 -5.81
C TRP A 61 2.06 7.02 -5.67
N ALA A 62 0.97 6.59 -5.07
CA ALA A 62 0.71 5.17 -4.83
C ALA A 62 0.42 4.41 -6.13
N ASP A 63 -0.25 5.02 -7.11
CA ASP A 63 -0.48 4.45 -8.44
C ASP A 63 0.83 4.21 -9.18
N ARG A 64 1.72 5.21 -9.19
CA ARG A 64 3.07 5.09 -9.75
C ARG A 64 3.88 3.96 -9.12
N ILE A 65 3.76 3.74 -7.80
CA ILE A 65 4.46 2.63 -7.13
C ILE A 65 3.81 1.28 -7.50
N ALA A 66 2.48 1.22 -7.57
CA ALA A 66 1.75 -0.01 -7.91
C ALA A 66 2.04 -0.52 -9.33
N GLU A 67 2.42 0.36 -10.26
CA GLU A 67 2.84 -0.01 -11.63
C GLU A 67 4.19 -0.75 -11.68
N ARG A 68 5.00 -0.69 -10.61
CA ARG A 68 6.33 -1.32 -10.60
C ARG A 68 6.20 -2.85 -10.53
N LYS A 69 6.83 -3.56 -11.46
CA LYS A 69 6.85 -5.04 -11.51
C LYS A 69 7.21 -5.69 -10.17
N GLY A 70 8.24 -5.20 -9.49
CA GLY A 70 8.66 -5.74 -8.18
C GLY A 70 7.61 -5.55 -7.08
N VAL A 71 6.84 -4.46 -7.12
CA VAL A 71 5.75 -4.21 -6.17
C VAL A 71 4.59 -5.16 -6.45
N GLN A 72 4.21 -5.33 -7.72
CA GLN A 72 3.15 -6.28 -8.11
C GLN A 72 3.46 -7.71 -7.68
N GLN A 73 4.72 -8.14 -7.84
CA GLN A 73 5.21 -9.44 -7.38
C GLN A 73 5.19 -9.53 -5.85
N GLY A 74 5.68 -8.50 -5.14
CA GLY A 74 5.67 -8.47 -3.68
C GLY A 74 4.26 -8.54 -3.09
N LEU A 75 3.27 -7.93 -3.74
CA LEU A 75 1.85 -8.01 -3.34
C LEU A 75 1.22 -9.39 -3.55
N GLN A 76 1.90 -10.34 -4.22
CA GLN A 76 1.45 -11.74 -4.33
C GLN A 76 2.10 -12.67 -3.29
N VAL A 77 3.07 -12.18 -2.52
CA VAL A 77 3.74 -12.99 -1.49
C VAL A 77 2.91 -12.96 -0.21
N CYS A 78 2.69 -14.12 0.41
CA CYS A 78 2.00 -14.26 1.70
C CYS A 78 0.59 -13.65 1.74
N THR A 79 -0.13 -13.68 0.62
CA THR A 79 -1.50 -13.15 0.56
C THR A 79 -2.52 -14.16 1.08
N TRP A 80 -3.70 -13.67 1.43
CA TRP A 80 -4.86 -14.50 1.79
C TRP A 80 -5.79 -14.80 0.59
N LYS A 81 -5.35 -14.54 -0.64
CA LYS A 81 -6.15 -14.83 -1.84
C LYS A 81 -6.35 -16.34 -1.96
N ALA A 82 -7.52 -16.73 -2.47
CA ALA A 82 -7.84 -18.13 -2.73
C ALA A 82 -6.74 -18.76 -3.60
N GLY A 83 -6.18 -19.88 -3.13
CA GLY A 83 -5.08 -20.59 -3.80
C GLY A 83 -3.66 -20.10 -3.44
N SER A 84 -3.51 -19.11 -2.54
CA SER A 84 -2.21 -18.73 -1.98
C SER A 84 -2.07 -19.15 -0.52
N SER A 85 -0.93 -19.75 -0.17
CA SER A 85 -0.56 -20.00 1.22
C SER A 85 0.01 -18.70 1.79
N ALA A 86 -0.61 -18.18 2.84
CA ALA A 86 -0.13 -16.95 3.50
C ALA A 86 1.24 -17.14 4.16
N LYS A 87 1.62 -18.39 4.44
CA LYS A 87 2.90 -18.77 5.05
C LYS A 87 3.31 -20.14 4.49
N PRO A 88 3.81 -20.19 3.24
CA PRO A 88 4.10 -21.46 2.57
C PRO A 88 5.09 -22.34 3.35
N TRP A 89 5.98 -21.74 4.16
CA TRP A 89 6.91 -22.44 5.05
C TRP A 89 6.28 -23.03 6.33
N LEU A 90 4.96 -22.89 6.54
CA LEU A 90 4.23 -23.59 7.59
C LEU A 90 3.55 -24.87 7.11
N ASP A 91 3.48 -25.09 5.79
CA ASP A 91 2.84 -26.29 5.25
C ASP A 91 3.66 -27.56 5.53
N ASP A 92 4.98 -27.43 5.69
CA ASP A 92 5.92 -28.53 6.02
C ASP A 92 5.90 -28.95 7.51
N LYS A 93 5.12 -28.28 8.37
CA LYS A 93 5.07 -28.56 9.83
C LYS A 93 3.78 -29.28 10.29
N LYS A 94 3.08 -29.94 9.37
CA LYS A 94 1.81 -30.65 9.64
C LYS A 94 1.98 -32.15 9.94
N GLU A 95 3.16 -32.58 10.40
CA GLU A 95 3.37 -33.93 10.96
C GLU A 95 3.03 -34.00 12.44
#